data_AF-A0A6A3LA41-F1
#
_entry.id   AF-A0A6A3LA41-F1
#
_cell.length_a   1.000
_cell.length_b   1.000
_cell.length_c   1.000
_cell.angle_alpha   90.00
_cell.angle_beta   90.00
_cell.angle_gamma   90.00
#
_symmetry.space_group_name_H-M   'P 1'
#
loop_
_entity.id
_entity.type
_entity.pdbx_description
1 polymer ?
#
loop_
_entity_poly.entity_id
_entity_poly.type
_entity_poly.pdbx_seq_one_letter_code
_entity_poly.pdbx_strand_id
1 'polypeptide(L)'
;MAAIRERLCFLSLCIETWGYYNFLRRLEAKGNSDLMWWGGQAGRRTPEAKGYTCSPIRDLLDLYENEPAEYCRKVRDALKPFQLDAGSFGTMTDLLEKTDALDPDLVENEKRLSDKALALIVLDITRPVAVPKHWVPTLTEDVWRKLLDIKRISDLTLKISWQLKSDKYDGPLVPEYNPKESKIMGFTPFMRQDGTPTAAGPATEVDDEDPKYCVTPDEVVAEDLADAEAKDAAKSAALQSVIAEDDKDEEDEEEDVTQKSADEDEDED
;
A
#
# COMPACT_ATOMS: atom_id res chain seq x y z
N MET A 1 -12.19 -20.83 -7.49
CA MET A 1 -13.12 -20.44 -6.40
C MET A 1 -12.44 -19.92 -5.13
N ALA A 2 -11.44 -20.60 -4.54
CA ALA A 2 -10.83 -20.15 -3.28
C ALA A 2 -10.15 -18.76 -3.36
N ALA A 3 -9.31 -18.49 -4.37
CA ALA A 3 -8.55 -17.24 -4.42
C ALA A 3 -9.41 -15.97 -4.52
N ILE A 4 -10.51 -15.99 -5.28
CA ILE A 4 -11.45 -14.86 -5.40
C ILE A 4 -12.14 -14.62 -4.07
N ARG A 5 -12.64 -15.70 -3.45
CA ARG A 5 -13.27 -15.67 -2.13
C ARG A 5 -12.32 -15.08 -1.09
N GLU A 6 -11.09 -15.60 -1.00
CA GLU A 6 -10.11 -15.10 -0.03
C GLU A 6 -9.74 -13.63 -0.27
N ARG A 7 -9.66 -13.19 -1.54
CA ARG A 7 -9.48 -11.77 -1.86
C ARG A 7 -10.64 -10.94 -1.32
N LEU A 8 -11.88 -11.33 -1.57
CA LEU A 8 -13.06 -10.61 -1.08
C LEU A 8 -13.14 -10.59 0.46
N CYS A 9 -12.80 -11.71 1.13
CA CYS A 9 -12.67 -11.76 2.59
C CYS A 9 -11.62 -10.77 3.09
N PHE A 10 -10.43 -10.77 2.47
CA PHE A 10 -9.33 -9.88 2.85
C PHE A 10 -9.68 -8.41 2.63
N LEU A 11 -10.28 -8.08 1.48
CA LEU A 11 -10.74 -6.71 1.18
C LEU A 11 -11.81 -6.26 2.18
N SER A 12 -12.77 -7.12 2.49
CA SER A 12 -13.80 -6.83 3.50
C SER A 12 -13.17 -6.57 4.86
N LEU A 13 -12.23 -7.42 5.29
CA LEU A 13 -11.49 -7.25 6.55
C LEU A 13 -10.77 -5.90 6.61
N CYS A 14 -10.05 -5.52 5.56
CA CYS A 14 -9.29 -4.27 5.52
C CYS A 14 -10.21 -3.05 5.58
N ILE A 15 -11.30 -3.06 4.80
CA ILE A 15 -12.28 -1.96 4.76
C ILE A 15 -13.02 -1.87 6.09
N GLU A 16 -13.41 -3.00 6.69
CA GLU A 16 -14.04 -3.05 7.99
C GLU A 16 -13.13 -2.56 9.12
N THR A 17 -11.82 -2.73 8.98
CA THR A 17 -10.84 -2.28 9.98
C THR A 17 -10.56 -0.79 9.87
N TRP A 18 -10.29 -0.30 8.65
CA TRP A 18 -9.75 1.05 8.45
C TRP A 18 -10.73 2.04 7.82
N GLY A 19 -11.79 1.56 7.18
CA GLY A 19 -12.58 2.34 6.22
C GLY A 19 -11.98 2.27 4.81
N TYR A 20 -12.77 2.66 3.82
CA TYR A 20 -12.42 2.56 2.41
C TYR A 20 -11.27 3.52 2.05
N TYR A 21 -11.41 4.81 2.36
CA TYR A 21 -10.38 5.80 1.97
C TYR A 21 -9.07 5.64 2.74
N ASN A 22 -9.12 5.29 4.03
CA ASN A 22 -7.91 5.00 4.79
C ASN A 22 -7.20 3.75 4.28
N PHE A 23 -7.95 2.72 3.85
CA PHE A 23 -7.34 1.55 3.24
C PHE A 23 -6.66 1.88 1.90
N LEU A 24 -7.30 2.67 1.04
CA LEU A 24 -6.67 3.15 -0.20
C LEU A 24 -5.40 3.97 0.07
N ARG A 25 -5.43 4.85 1.07
CA ARG A 25 -4.27 5.64 1.49
C ARG A 25 -3.08 4.75 1.89
N ARG A 26 -3.34 3.64 2.58
CA ARG A 26 -2.28 2.68 2.95
C ARG A 26 -1.71 1.95 1.74
N LEU A 27 -2.58 1.52 0.84
CA LEU A 27 -2.19 0.78 -0.37
C LEU A 27 -1.40 1.64 -1.35
N GLU A 28 -1.78 2.90 -1.51
CA GLU A 28 -1.18 3.80 -2.50
C GLU A 28 -0.12 4.74 -1.92
N ALA A 29 0.18 4.64 -0.62
CA ALA A 29 1.30 5.35 -0.03
C ALA A 29 2.61 5.00 -0.77
N LYS A 30 3.54 5.95 -0.79
CA LYS A 30 4.80 5.81 -1.54
C LYS A 30 5.55 4.54 -1.11
N GLY A 31 5.86 3.67 -2.07
CA GLY A 31 6.53 2.38 -1.81
C GLY A 31 5.63 1.27 -1.24
N ASN A 32 4.34 1.54 -1.02
CA ASN A 32 3.36 0.55 -0.59
C ASN A 32 2.53 -0.05 -1.73
N SER A 33 2.70 0.44 -2.97
CA SER A 33 2.02 -0.06 -4.17
C SER A 33 2.19 -1.57 -4.40
N ASP A 34 3.21 -2.15 -3.77
CA ASP A 34 3.62 -3.54 -3.92
C ASP A 34 3.02 -4.45 -2.83
N LEU A 35 2.24 -3.90 -1.90
CA LEU A 35 1.68 -4.62 -0.75
C LEU A 35 0.55 -5.58 -1.10
N MET A 36 -0.12 -5.36 -2.23
CA MET A 36 -1.24 -6.22 -2.64
C MET A 36 -1.17 -6.53 -4.13
N TRP A 37 -1.11 -7.82 -4.44
CA TRP A 37 -1.43 -8.29 -5.78
C TRP A 37 -2.95 -8.21 -5.99
N TRP A 38 -3.39 -7.40 -6.95
CA TRP A 38 -4.80 -7.20 -7.31
C TRP A 38 -5.47 -8.48 -7.85
N GLY A 39 -4.66 -9.49 -8.19
CA GLY A 39 -5.09 -10.74 -8.80
C GLY A 39 -5.35 -10.60 -10.30
N GLY A 40 -5.16 -11.69 -11.04
CA GLY A 40 -5.55 -11.75 -12.45
C GLY A 40 -7.06 -11.82 -12.64
N GLN A 41 -7.59 -11.22 -13.71
CA GLN A 41 -8.97 -11.49 -14.15
C GLN A 41 -9.08 -12.96 -14.58
N ALA A 42 -10.29 -13.52 -14.49
CA ALA A 42 -10.55 -14.86 -14.98
C ALA A 42 -10.21 -14.98 -16.48
N GLY A 43 -9.59 -16.10 -16.84
CA GLY A 43 -9.26 -16.40 -18.22
C GLY A 43 -10.52 -16.63 -19.06
N ARG A 44 -10.63 -16.09 -20.26
CA ARG A 44 -11.82 -16.16 -21.14
C ARG A 44 -12.42 -17.56 -21.28
N ARG A 45 -11.60 -18.59 -21.32
CA ARG A 45 -12.06 -19.99 -21.48
C ARG A 45 -12.40 -20.68 -20.16
N THR A 46 -12.23 -20.02 -19.03
CA THR A 46 -12.54 -20.58 -17.70
C THR A 46 -14.02 -20.41 -17.37
N PRO A 47 -14.64 -21.36 -16.64
CA PRO A 47 -16.01 -21.20 -16.14
C PRO A 47 -16.21 -19.90 -15.35
N GLU A 48 -15.17 -19.45 -14.65
CA GLU A 48 -15.14 -18.23 -13.84
C GLU A 48 -15.38 -16.97 -14.68
N ALA A 49 -14.92 -16.93 -15.93
CA ALA A 49 -15.12 -15.78 -16.83
C ALA A 49 -16.60 -15.47 -17.12
N LYS A 50 -17.51 -16.45 -16.95
CA LYS A 50 -18.97 -16.23 -17.12
C LYS A 50 -19.59 -15.43 -15.96
N GLY A 51 -18.89 -15.29 -14.84
CA GLY A 51 -19.34 -14.58 -13.66
C GLY A 51 -18.70 -13.20 -13.46
N TYR A 52 -17.87 -12.74 -14.41
CA TYR A 52 -17.32 -11.38 -14.40
C TYR A 52 -18.08 -10.51 -15.40
N THR A 53 -18.45 -9.31 -15.00
CA THR A 53 -18.93 -8.25 -15.90
C THR A 53 -17.80 -7.62 -16.72
N CYS A 54 -16.54 -7.75 -16.29
CA CYS A 54 -15.39 -7.31 -17.07
C CYS A 54 -15.03 -8.26 -18.22
N SER A 55 -14.44 -7.71 -19.30
CA SER A 55 -13.87 -8.52 -20.38
C SER A 55 -12.82 -9.49 -19.81
N PRO A 56 -13.03 -10.81 -19.89
CA PRO A 56 -12.08 -11.77 -19.35
C PRO A 56 -10.70 -11.63 -20.01
N ILE A 57 -9.62 -11.73 -19.23
CA ILE A 57 -8.25 -11.79 -19.78
C ILE A 57 -8.15 -13.01 -20.70
N ARG A 58 -7.38 -12.91 -21.79
CA ARG A 58 -7.05 -14.09 -22.58
C ARG A 58 -6.19 -15.03 -21.74
N ASP A 59 -6.68 -16.25 -21.52
CA ASP A 59 -5.93 -17.26 -20.79
C ASP A 59 -4.65 -17.66 -21.54
N LEU A 60 -3.67 -18.20 -20.82
CA LEU A 60 -2.40 -18.60 -21.39
C LEU A 60 -2.56 -19.63 -22.51
N LEU A 61 -3.59 -20.47 -22.46
CA LEU A 61 -3.87 -21.45 -23.50
C LEU A 61 -4.41 -20.78 -24.77
N ASP A 62 -5.31 -19.81 -24.62
CA ASP A 62 -5.79 -18.95 -25.71
C ASP A 62 -4.66 -18.17 -26.38
N LEU A 63 -3.76 -17.58 -25.59
CA LEU A 63 -2.57 -16.90 -26.09
C LEU A 63 -1.64 -17.87 -26.81
N TYR A 64 -1.42 -19.07 -26.27
CA TYR A 64 -0.58 -20.08 -26.91
C TYR A 64 -1.13 -20.51 -28.27
N GLU A 65 -2.44 -20.73 -28.38
CA GLU A 65 -3.08 -21.21 -29.60
C GLU A 65 -3.25 -20.12 -30.67
N ASN A 66 -3.59 -18.90 -30.27
CA ASN A 66 -3.98 -17.84 -31.21
C ASN A 66 -2.91 -16.75 -31.39
N GLU A 67 -2.08 -16.48 -30.37
CA GLU A 67 -1.07 -15.41 -30.38
C GLU A 67 0.27 -15.85 -29.71
N PRO A 68 0.98 -16.85 -30.25
CA PRO A 68 2.13 -17.47 -29.61
C PRO A 68 3.29 -16.49 -29.32
N ALA A 69 3.39 -15.40 -30.08
CA ALA A 69 4.36 -14.33 -29.81
C ALA A 69 4.05 -13.59 -28.50
N GLU A 70 2.77 -13.30 -28.24
CA GLU A 70 2.33 -12.67 -26.99
C GLU A 70 2.45 -13.63 -25.80
N TYR A 71 2.11 -14.91 -26.00
CA TYR A 71 2.36 -15.96 -25.00
C TYR A 71 3.84 -16.00 -24.57
N CYS A 72 4.76 -16.11 -25.54
CA CYS A 72 6.20 -16.15 -25.26
C CYS A 72 6.70 -14.88 -24.57
N ARG A 73 6.17 -13.71 -24.96
CA ARG A 73 6.46 -12.44 -24.28
C ARG A 73 5.99 -12.49 -22.82
N LYS A 74 4.75 -12.88 -22.58
CA LYS A 74 4.15 -12.93 -21.23
C LYS A 74 4.87 -13.93 -20.32
N VAL A 75 5.26 -15.10 -20.82
CA VAL A 75 6.05 -16.09 -20.06
C VAL A 75 7.46 -15.56 -19.75
N ARG A 76 8.11 -14.89 -20.71
CA ARG A 76 9.42 -14.26 -20.50
C ARG A 76 9.35 -13.14 -19.46
N ASP A 77 8.30 -12.35 -19.53
CA ASP A 77 8.10 -11.19 -18.66
C ASP A 77 7.51 -11.57 -17.30
N ALA A 78 6.97 -12.77 -17.12
CA ALA A 78 6.46 -13.27 -15.83
C ALA A 78 7.52 -13.29 -14.71
N LEU A 79 8.80 -13.41 -15.07
CA LEU A 79 9.92 -13.36 -14.14
C LEU A 79 10.44 -11.93 -13.90
N LYS A 80 9.95 -10.95 -14.67
CA LYS A 80 10.28 -9.55 -14.45
C LYS A 80 9.32 -8.98 -13.39
N PRO A 81 9.83 -8.23 -12.41
CA PRO A 81 8.98 -7.50 -11.49
C PRO A 81 7.93 -6.66 -12.25
N PHE A 82 6.70 -6.64 -11.73
CA PHE A 82 5.60 -5.79 -12.18
C PHE A 82 5.04 -6.07 -13.60
N GLN A 83 5.56 -7.06 -14.32
CA GLN A 83 5.13 -7.35 -15.69
C GLN A 83 4.14 -8.51 -15.78
N LEU A 84 4.03 -9.33 -14.73
CA LEU A 84 2.97 -10.34 -14.62
C LEU A 84 1.57 -9.70 -14.65
N ASP A 85 1.48 -8.48 -14.13
CA ASP A 85 0.27 -7.69 -13.95
C ASP A 85 -0.04 -6.77 -15.14
N ALA A 86 0.73 -6.87 -16.23
CA ALA A 86 0.41 -6.17 -17.46
C ALA A 86 -0.96 -6.67 -18.00
N GLY A 87 -2.01 -5.89 -17.72
CA GLY A 87 -3.41 -6.19 -18.01
C GLY A 87 -4.30 -6.58 -16.81
N SER A 88 -3.80 -6.45 -15.57
CA SER A 88 -4.63 -6.55 -14.35
C SER A 88 -5.43 -5.28 -14.09
N PHE A 89 -6.19 -5.24 -12.99
CA PHE A 89 -6.85 -4.03 -12.52
C PHE A 89 -5.81 -2.96 -12.16
N GLY A 90 -6.08 -1.71 -12.57
CA GLY A 90 -5.15 -0.59 -12.36
C GLY A 90 -5.27 0.07 -10.99
N THR A 91 -6.44 -0.05 -10.35
CA THR A 91 -6.72 0.50 -9.00
C THR A 91 -7.68 -0.43 -8.26
N MET A 92 -7.81 -0.26 -6.94
CA MET A 92 -8.82 -0.96 -6.15
C MET A 92 -10.24 -0.63 -6.63
N THR A 93 -10.53 0.64 -6.90
CA THR A 93 -11.84 1.08 -7.39
C THR A 93 -12.21 0.32 -8.68
N ASP A 94 -11.26 0.25 -9.62
CA ASP A 94 -11.42 -0.47 -10.89
C ASP A 94 -11.66 -1.98 -10.66
N LEU A 95 -10.97 -2.56 -9.69
CA LEU A 95 -11.20 -3.95 -9.29
C LEU A 95 -12.62 -4.15 -8.73
N LEU A 96 -13.09 -3.28 -7.85
CA LEU A 96 -14.40 -3.44 -7.22
C LEU A 96 -15.55 -3.28 -8.21
N GLU A 97 -15.44 -2.29 -9.12
CA GLU A 97 -16.40 -2.01 -10.19
C GLU A 97 -16.52 -3.19 -11.17
N LYS A 98 -15.39 -3.75 -11.59
CA LYS A 98 -15.33 -4.75 -12.67
C LYS A 98 -15.63 -6.19 -12.23
N THR A 99 -15.66 -6.47 -10.93
CA THR A 99 -15.85 -7.84 -10.41
C THR A 99 -17.16 -8.04 -9.68
N ASP A 100 -18.14 -7.15 -9.87
CA ASP A 100 -19.43 -7.14 -9.16
C ASP A 100 -19.29 -7.18 -7.62
N ALA A 101 -18.12 -6.80 -7.09
CA ALA A 101 -17.80 -6.96 -5.68
C ALA A 101 -18.67 -6.06 -4.78
N LEU A 102 -19.27 -5.04 -5.40
CA LEU A 102 -20.12 -4.03 -4.80
C LEU A 102 -21.61 -4.39 -4.84
N ASP A 103 -22.02 -5.42 -5.58
CA ASP A 103 -23.44 -5.77 -5.73
C ASP A 103 -23.96 -6.45 -4.44
N PRO A 104 -24.85 -5.81 -3.66
CA PRO A 104 -25.32 -6.35 -2.37
C PRO A 104 -26.26 -7.57 -2.50
N ASP A 105 -26.75 -7.88 -3.70
CA ASP A 105 -27.66 -9.01 -3.95
C ASP A 105 -26.91 -10.33 -4.18
N LEU A 106 -25.59 -10.29 -4.36
CA LEU A 106 -24.77 -11.49 -4.57
C LEU A 106 -24.44 -12.22 -3.26
N VAL A 107 -23.84 -13.40 -3.39
CA VAL A 107 -23.42 -14.20 -2.23
C VAL A 107 -22.21 -13.56 -1.55
N GLU A 108 -22.37 -13.25 -0.27
CA GLU A 108 -21.36 -12.58 0.56
C GLU A 108 -20.05 -13.36 0.62
N ASN A 109 -18.93 -12.66 0.50
CA ASN A 109 -17.55 -13.18 0.52
C ASN A 109 -17.22 -14.20 -0.57
N GLU A 110 -18.20 -14.70 -1.33
CA GLU A 110 -17.96 -15.54 -2.52
C GLU A 110 -17.88 -14.72 -3.80
N LYS A 111 -18.76 -13.72 -3.92
CA LYS A 111 -18.91 -12.89 -5.13
C LYS A 111 -18.92 -11.39 -4.83
N ARG A 112 -19.19 -11.00 -3.59
CA ARG A 112 -19.21 -9.61 -3.14
C ARG A 112 -18.50 -9.42 -1.81
N LEU A 113 -18.22 -8.17 -1.48
CA LEU A 113 -17.77 -7.75 -0.15
C LEU A 113 -18.87 -7.97 0.90
N SER A 114 -18.47 -8.00 2.18
CA SER A 114 -19.39 -8.06 3.30
C SER A 114 -20.33 -6.84 3.36
N ASP A 115 -21.51 -6.99 3.97
CA ASP A 115 -22.42 -5.86 4.15
C ASP A 115 -21.78 -4.73 4.97
N LYS A 116 -20.94 -5.06 5.95
CA LYS A 116 -20.21 -4.07 6.76
C LYS A 116 -19.21 -3.28 5.92
N ALA A 117 -18.43 -3.97 5.09
CA ALA A 117 -17.48 -3.34 4.17
C ALA A 117 -18.21 -2.43 3.17
N LEU A 118 -19.30 -2.91 2.58
CA LEU A 118 -20.16 -2.13 1.68
C LEU A 118 -20.72 -0.88 2.38
N ALA A 119 -21.17 -1.00 3.62
CA ALA A 119 -21.70 0.12 4.39
C ALA A 119 -20.64 1.17 4.73
N LEU A 120 -19.40 0.75 5.02
CA LEU A 120 -18.26 1.65 5.24
C LEU A 120 -17.77 2.32 3.96
N ILE A 121 -17.82 1.62 2.83
CA ILE A 121 -17.60 2.25 1.52
C ILE A 121 -18.63 3.35 1.29
N VAL A 122 -19.93 3.06 1.48
CA VAL A 122 -20.99 4.06 1.34
C VAL A 122 -20.78 5.23 2.30
N LEU A 123 -20.37 4.96 3.55
CA LEU A 123 -20.07 6.00 4.51
C LEU A 123 -18.96 6.93 4.00
N ASP A 124 -17.86 6.38 3.51
CA ASP A 124 -16.71 7.17 3.08
C ASP A 124 -16.98 7.95 1.79
N ILE A 125 -17.58 7.33 0.76
CA ILE A 125 -17.86 8.01 -0.52
C ILE A 125 -18.90 9.13 -0.40
N THR A 126 -19.72 9.12 0.65
CA THR A 126 -20.71 10.17 0.93
C THR A 126 -20.19 11.25 1.87
N ARG A 127 -18.98 11.09 2.44
CA ARG A 127 -18.36 12.12 3.27
C ARG A 127 -17.76 13.22 2.39
N PRO A 128 -17.90 14.50 2.78
CA PRO A 128 -17.33 15.63 2.05
C PRO A 128 -15.83 15.77 2.37
N VAL A 129 -15.02 14.83 1.88
CA VAL A 129 -13.57 14.79 2.09
C VAL A 129 -12.86 14.94 0.75
N ALA A 130 -11.81 15.76 0.72
CA ALA A 130 -10.96 15.88 -0.47
C ALA A 130 -10.06 14.65 -0.58
N VAL A 131 -10.26 13.85 -1.63
CA VAL A 131 -9.50 12.63 -1.92
C VAL A 131 -9.00 12.61 -3.38
N PRO A 132 -7.99 11.79 -3.72
CA PRO A 132 -7.55 11.62 -5.10
C PRO A 132 -8.70 11.23 -6.03
N LYS A 133 -8.70 11.78 -7.26
CA LYS A 133 -9.84 11.66 -8.19
C LYS A 133 -10.18 10.21 -8.54
N HIS A 134 -9.19 9.32 -8.62
CA HIS A 134 -9.40 7.91 -8.97
C HIS A 134 -9.92 7.04 -7.80
N TRP A 135 -9.96 7.58 -6.58
CA TRP A 135 -10.61 6.93 -5.43
C TRP A 135 -12.11 7.22 -5.40
N VAL A 136 -12.52 8.35 -5.99
CA VAL A 136 -13.92 8.73 -6.07
C VAL A 136 -14.57 7.89 -7.15
N PRO A 137 -15.60 7.10 -6.81
CA PRO A 137 -16.30 6.31 -7.81
C PRO A 137 -17.06 7.20 -8.79
N THR A 138 -17.15 6.74 -10.04
CA THR A 138 -17.99 7.43 -11.01
C THR A 138 -19.45 7.08 -10.73
N LEU A 139 -20.17 7.92 -9.99
CA LEU A 139 -21.57 7.70 -9.57
C LEU A 139 -22.59 7.60 -10.73
N THR A 140 -22.15 7.79 -11.97
CA THR A 140 -22.95 7.49 -13.17
C THR A 140 -22.95 6.03 -13.55
N GLU A 141 -22.05 5.21 -12.99
CA GLU A 141 -22.07 3.76 -13.19
C GLU A 141 -23.16 3.10 -12.35
N ASP A 142 -23.85 2.13 -12.96
CA ASP A 142 -25.02 1.48 -12.38
C ASP A 142 -24.71 0.76 -11.07
N VAL A 143 -23.47 0.27 -10.90
CA VAL A 143 -23.05 -0.53 -9.74
C VAL A 143 -23.04 0.30 -8.45
N TRP A 144 -22.47 1.51 -8.48
CA TRP A 144 -22.42 2.41 -7.33
C TRP A 144 -23.79 2.96 -6.96
N ARG A 145 -24.60 3.29 -7.96
CA ARG A 145 -25.97 3.75 -7.76
C ARG A 145 -26.82 2.68 -7.09
N LYS A 146 -26.73 1.45 -7.60
CA LYS A 146 -27.41 0.29 -7.01
C LYS A 146 -27.01 0.12 -5.54
N LEU A 147 -25.72 0.23 -5.22
CA LEU A 147 -25.23 0.13 -3.84
C LEU A 147 -25.83 1.21 -2.93
N LEU A 148 -25.89 2.47 -3.41
CA LEU A 148 -26.45 3.61 -2.65
C LEU A 148 -27.98 3.50 -2.43
N ASP A 149 -28.70 2.89 -3.36
CA ASP A 149 -30.16 2.77 -3.30
C ASP A 149 -30.65 1.63 -2.39
N ILE A 150 -29.76 0.71 -1.99
CA ILE A 150 -30.15 -0.48 -1.21
C ILE A 150 -30.37 -0.11 0.25
N LYS A 151 -31.64 -0.13 0.67
CA LYS A 151 -32.08 0.22 2.04
C LYS A 151 -31.32 -0.52 3.13
N ARG A 152 -31.04 -1.83 2.95
CA ARG A 152 -30.31 -2.65 3.92
C ARG A 152 -28.92 -2.09 4.22
N ILE A 153 -28.20 -1.69 3.18
CA ILE A 153 -26.85 -1.12 3.30
C ILE A 153 -26.97 0.27 3.92
N SER A 154 -27.89 1.11 3.46
CA SER A 154 -28.10 2.46 4.02
C SER A 154 -28.46 2.46 5.51
N ASP A 155 -29.35 1.56 5.96
CA ASP A 155 -29.67 1.38 7.38
C ASP A 155 -28.42 0.96 8.19
N LEU A 156 -27.59 0.07 7.64
CA LEU A 156 -26.36 -0.38 8.27
C LEU A 156 -25.30 0.73 8.30
N THR A 157 -25.16 1.51 7.23
CA THR A 157 -24.28 2.70 7.18
C THR A 157 -24.65 3.67 8.29
N LEU A 158 -25.94 3.97 8.48
CA LEU A 158 -26.39 4.83 9.58
C LEU A 158 -26.00 4.24 10.94
N LYS A 159 -26.24 2.94 11.16
CA LYS A 159 -25.87 2.26 12.41
C LYS A 159 -24.36 2.34 12.67
N ILE A 160 -23.53 2.03 11.69
CA ILE A 160 -22.07 2.09 11.80
C ILE A 160 -21.61 3.52 12.07
N SER A 161 -22.18 4.52 11.39
CA SER A 161 -21.84 5.93 11.63
C SER A 161 -22.09 6.36 13.08
N TRP A 162 -23.17 5.86 13.70
CA TRP A 162 -23.47 6.10 15.12
C TRP A 162 -22.49 5.36 16.03
N GLN A 163 -22.12 4.13 15.69
CA GLN A 163 -21.14 3.36 16.46
C GLN A 163 -19.75 4.00 16.44
N LEU A 164 -19.28 4.46 15.28
CA LEU A 164 -18.00 5.18 15.15
C LEU A 164 -18.02 6.48 15.97
N LYS A 165 -19.09 7.27 15.89
CA LYS A 165 -19.24 8.50 16.69
C LYS A 165 -19.28 8.27 18.20
N SER A 166 -19.72 7.10 18.62
CA SER A 166 -19.84 6.74 20.04
C SER A 166 -18.70 5.86 20.54
N ASP A 167 -17.68 5.64 19.71
CA ASP A 167 -16.53 4.76 19.98
C ASP A 167 -16.95 3.33 20.41
N LYS A 168 -18.02 2.83 19.79
CA LYS A 168 -18.62 1.52 20.03
C LYS A 168 -18.62 0.65 18.79
N TYR A 169 -17.83 1.01 17.79
CA TYR A 169 -17.71 0.22 16.58
C TYR A 169 -16.92 -1.04 16.89
N ASP A 170 -17.56 -2.19 16.68
CA ASP A 170 -16.93 -3.49 16.84
C ASP A 170 -16.34 -3.91 15.49
N GLY A 171 -15.03 -3.70 15.38
CA GLY A 171 -14.24 -4.05 14.22
C GLY A 171 -14.19 -5.57 13.98
N PRO A 172 -13.69 -5.99 12.81
CA PRO A 172 -13.57 -7.40 12.50
C PRO A 172 -12.51 -8.07 13.40
N LEU A 173 -12.86 -9.21 13.99
CA LEU A 173 -11.93 -10.01 14.78
C LEU A 173 -11.09 -10.89 13.85
N VAL A 174 -9.78 -10.67 13.86
CA VAL A 174 -8.83 -11.58 13.22
C VAL A 174 -8.47 -12.68 14.23
N PRO A 175 -8.71 -13.97 13.93
CA PRO A 175 -8.29 -15.04 14.79
C PRO A 175 -6.79 -14.96 15.05
N GLU A 176 -6.38 -15.20 16.31
CA GLU A 176 -4.97 -15.27 16.64
C GLU A 176 -4.28 -16.37 15.83
N TYR A 177 -3.02 -16.10 15.46
CA TYR A 177 -2.20 -17.05 14.74
C TYR A 177 -2.14 -18.39 15.48
N ASN A 178 -2.54 -19.48 14.82
CA ASN A 178 -2.45 -20.80 15.38
C ASN A 178 -1.07 -21.40 15.07
N PRO A 179 -0.22 -21.70 16.08
CA PRO A 179 1.12 -22.26 15.84
C PRO A 179 1.12 -23.58 15.06
N LYS A 180 -0.01 -24.29 14.99
CA LYS A 180 -0.15 -25.51 14.17
C LYS A 180 -0.06 -25.20 12.67
N GLU A 181 -0.42 -23.99 12.24
CA GLU A 181 -0.31 -23.56 10.85
C GLU A 181 1.14 -23.56 10.35
N SER A 182 2.11 -23.26 11.24
CA SER A 182 3.54 -23.37 10.89
C SER A 182 4.02 -24.77 10.52
N LYS A 183 3.27 -25.80 10.93
CA LYS A 183 3.66 -27.20 10.77
C LYS A 183 3.17 -27.80 9.45
N ILE A 184 2.43 -27.03 8.66
CA ILE A 184 1.94 -27.46 7.35
C ILE A 184 3.12 -27.52 6.37
N MET A 185 3.21 -28.59 5.58
CA MET A 185 4.23 -28.71 4.53
C MET A 185 4.14 -27.54 3.55
N GLY A 186 5.28 -26.90 3.27
CA GLY A 186 5.35 -25.72 2.38
C GLY A 186 5.05 -24.39 3.07
N PHE A 187 4.79 -24.37 4.39
CA PHE A 187 4.70 -23.12 5.13
C PHE A 187 6.03 -22.38 5.09
N THR A 188 5.99 -21.12 4.66
CA THR A 188 7.16 -20.25 4.74
C THR A 188 7.04 -19.45 6.05
N PRO A 189 7.98 -19.60 7.00
CA PRO A 189 7.96 -18.86 8.25
C PRO A 189 7.87 -17.35 8.03
N PHE A 190 7.18 -16.63 8.92
CA PHE A 190 7.13 -15.17 8.85
C PHE A 190 8.48 -14.50 9.11
N MET A 191 9.36 -15.19 9.85
CA MET A 191 10.71 -14.75 10.17
C MET A 191 11.71 -15.76 9.62
N ARG A 192 12.75 -15.25 8.99
CA ARG A 192 13.91 -16.02 8.57
C ARG A 192 14.75 -16.42 9.79
N GLN A 193 15.73 -17.29 9.57
CA GLN A 193 16.62 -17.77 10.64
C GLN A 193 17.48 -16.66 11.26
N ASP A 194 17.70 -15.57 10.52
CA ASP A 194 18.44 -14.38 10.97
C ASP A 194 17.55 -13.38 11.75
N GLY A 195 16.28 -13.70 11.97
CA GLY A 195 15.32 -12.81 12.65
C GLY A 195 14.76 -11.70 11.78
N THR A 196 15.03 -11.69 10.47
CA THR A 196 14.42 -10.74 9.54
C THR A 196 13.06 -11.24 9.03
N PRO A 197 12.11 -10.35 8.72
CA PRO A 197 10.85 -10.74 8.10
C PRO A 197 11.08 -11.44 6.75
N THR A 198 10.28 -12.47 6.48
CA THR A 198 10.28 -13.18 5.19
C THR A 198 9.64 -12.33 4.09
N ALA A 199 8.67 -11.50 4.45
CA ALA A 199 8.06 -10.51 3.57
C ALA A 199 8.40 -9.10 4.07
N ALA A 200 8.69 -8.18 3.15
CA ALA A 200 8.87 -6.78 3.49
C ALA A 200 7.55 -6.20 4.02
N GLY A 201 7.63 -5.39 5.07
CA GLY A 201 6.50 -4.60 5.55
C GLY A 201 6.18 -3.42 4.62
N PRO A 202 5.16 -2.62 4.95
CA PRO A 202 4.94 -1.33 4.29
C PRO A 202 6.22 -0.48 4.35
N ALA A 203 6.59 0.12 3.22
CA ALA A 203 7.71 1.05 3.15
C ALA A 203 7.38 2.38 3.84
N THR A 204 6.10 2.78 3.81
CA THR A 204 5.61 4.00 4.44
C THR A 204 4.55 3.66 5.48
N GLU A 205 4.79 4.09 6.72
CA GLU A 205 3.79 4.08 7.77
C GLU A 205 2.79 5.22 7.55
N VAL A 206 1.51 4.96 7.85
CA VAL A 206 0.40 5.87 7.56
C VAL A 206 -0.31 6.16 8.88
N ASP A 207 -0.32 7.43 9.28
CA ASP A 207 -0.95 7.93 10.52
C ASP A 207 -2.47 8.01 10.39
N ASP A 208 -3.21 7.35 11.28
CA ASP A 208 -4.68 7.29 11.28
C ASP A 208 -5.35 8.37 12.14
N GLU A 209 -4.62 9.05 13.02
CA GLU A 209 -5.20 10.00 13.96
C GLU A 209 -5.67 11.29 13.24
N ASP A 210 -4.93 11.73 12.23
CA ASP A 210 -5.29 12.86 11.36
C ASP A 210 -5.14 12.49 9.88
N PRO A 211 -6.15 11.83 9.28
CA PRO A 211 -6.02 11.29 7.93
C PRO A 211 -6.05 12.41 6.88
N LYS A 212 -4.90 12.67 6.26
CA LYS A 212 -4.76 13.52 5.08
C LYS A 212 -4.77 12.68 3.81
N TYR A 213 -5.69 12.97 2.89
CA TYR A 213 -5.89 12.19 1.67
C TYR A 213 -5.38 12.88 0.40
N CYS A 214 -5.36 14.22 0.39
CA CYS A 214 -4.79 15.02 -0.67
C CYS A 214 -3.70 15.91 -0.10
N VAL A 215 -2.59 16.02 -0.83
CA VAL A 215 -1.60 17.07 -0.58
C VAL A 215 -2.24 18.40 -0.97
N THR A 216 -2.33 19.32 -0.02
CA THR A 216 -2.82 20.66 -0.32
C THR A 216 -1.79 21.39 -1.20
N PRO A 217 -2.18 22.37 -2.05
CA PRO A 217 -1.23 23.13 -2.85
C PRO A 217 -0.08 23.72 -2.00
N ASP A 218 -0.37 24.09 -0.76
CA ASP A 218 0.61 24.63 0.18
C ASP A 218 1.61 23.56 0.67
N GLU A 219 1.16 22.31 0.85
CA GLU A 219 2.04 21.18 1.21
C GLU A 219 2.94 20.76 0.04
N VAL A 220 2.45 20.81 -1.22
CA VAL A 220 3.29 20.53 -2.40
C VAL A 220 4.42 21.55 -2.51
N VAL A 221 4.10 22.83 -2.30
CA VAL A 221 5.09 23.91 -2.29
C VAL A 221 6.10 23.73 -1.16
N ALA A 222 5.65 23.31 0.03
CA ALA A 222 6.53 23.06 1.16
C ALA A 222 7.47 21.86 0.91
N GLU A 223 6.98 20.78 0.32
CA GLU A 223 7.80 19.62 -0.06
C GLU A 223 8.82 19.97 -1.16
N ASP A 224 8.41 20.73 -2.18
CA ASP A 224 9.31 21.19 -3.25
C ASP A 224 10.41 22.12 -2.71
N LEU A 225 10.07 23.00 -1.75
CA LEU A 225 11.03 23.86 -1.08
C LEU A 225 12.02 23.06 -0.22
N ALA A 226 11.54 22.08 0.54
CA ALA A 226 12.38 21.22 1.37
C ALA A 226 13.33 20.35 0.52
N ASP A 227 12.85 19.83 -0.61
CA ASP A 227 13.66 19.01 -1.52
C ASP A 227 14.71 19.86 -2.27
N ALA A 228 14.39 21.12 -2.58
CA ALA A 228 15.35 22.10 -3.10
C ALA A 228 16.43 22.44 -2.05
N GLU A 229 16.03 22.68 -0.81
CA GLU A 229 16.94 22.99 0.30
C GLU A 229 17.88 21.81 0.61
N ALA A 230 17.37 20.57 0.60
CA ALA A 230 18.18 19.37 0.79
C ALA A 230 19.23 19.20 -0.34
N LYS A 231 18.85 19.51 -1.59
CA LYS A 231 19.78 19.48 -2.74
C LYS A 231 20.85 20.56 -2.65
N ASP A 232 20.49 21.76 -2.21
CA ASP A 232 21.45 22.86 -2.02
C ASP A 232 22.40 22.58 -0.85
N ALA A 233 21.91 21.98 0.24
CA ALA A 233 22.73 21.53 1.36
C ALA A 233 23.73 20.44 0.93
N ALA A 234 23.29 19.45 0.16
CA ALA A 234 24.15 18.40 -0.38
C ALA A 234 25.23 18.96 -1.32
N LYS A 235 24.88 19.93 -2.16
CA LYS A 235 25.82 20.60 -3.06
C LYS A 235 26.84 21.44 -2.32
N SER A 236 26.42 22.13 -1.25
CA SER A 236 27.30 22.92 -0.39
C SER A 236 28.27 22.05 0.39
N ALA A 237 27.81 20.91 0.91
CA ALA A 237 28.66 19.93 1.58
C ALA A 237 29.71 19.33 0.63
N ALA A 238 29.32 19.02 -0.62
CA ALA A 238 30.25 18.53 -1.64
C ALA A 238 31.29 19.59 -2.05
N LEU A 239 30.92 20.88 -2.06
CA LEU A 239 31.87 21.96 -2.35
C LEU A 239 32.87 22.14 -1.20
N GLN A 240 32.41 22.07 0.05
CA GLN A 240 33.28 22.14 1.22
C GLN A 240 34.27 20.97 1.29
N SER A 241 33.87 19.76 0.90
CA SER A 241 34.80 18.62 0.85
C SER A 241 35.88 18.80 -0.21
N VAL A 242 35.58 19.43 -1.35
CA VAL A 242 36.58 19.71 -2.39
C VAL A 242 37.57 20.78 -1.94
N ILE A 243 37.11 21.82 -1.24
CA ILE A 243 37.99 22.89 -0.71
C ILE A 243 38.90 22.35 0.40
N ALA A 244 38.41 21.44 1.25
CA ALA A 244 39.20 20.84 2.32
C ALA A 244 40.27 19.84 1.82
N GLU A 245 40.20 19.39 0.57
CA GLU A 245 41.24 18.57 -0.07
C GLU A 245 42.35 19.43 -0.71
N ASP A 246 42.06 20.67 -1.11
CA ASP A 246 43.06 21.62 -1.66
C ASP A 246 43.90 22.32 -0.56
N ASP A 247 43.39 22.44 0.67
CA ASP A 247 44.09 23.10 1.81
C ASP A 247 45.11 22.18 2.54
N LYS A 248 45.37 20.97 2.04
CA LYS A 248 46.33 20.03 2.67
C LYS A 248 47.72 19.98 2.03
N ASP A 249 47.99 20.80 1.02
CA ASP A 249 49.26 20.77 0.28
C ASP A 249 50.22 21.94 0.56
N GLU A 250 49.96 22.80 1.55
CA GLU A 250 50.88 23.88 1.95
C GLU A 250 50.99 23.95 3.49
N GLU A 251 52.01 23.31 4.07
CA GLU A 251 52.81 23.78 5.22
C GLU A 251 53.66 22.61 5.77
N ASP A 252 54.78 22.35 5.09
CA ASP A 252 55.94 21.67 5.66
C ASP A 252 56.95 22.74 6.15
N GLU A 253 57.56 22.47 7.30
CA GLU A 253 58.74 23.10 7.93
C GLU A 253 58.52 24.40 8.76
N GLU A 254 58.58 24.31 10.10
CA GLU A 254 59.84 24.51 10.85
C GLU A 254 59.73 24.38 12.40
N GLU A 255 60.64 23.54 12.91
CA GLU A 255 61.49 23.59 14.11
C GLU A 255 61.03 23.70 15.59
N ASP A 256 61.79 22.93 16.37
CA ASP A 256 61.77 22.51 17.77
C ASP A 256 62.67 23.40 18.67
N VAL A 257 62.20 23.84 19.84
CA VAL A 257 63.07 24.15 21.01
C VAL A 257 62.35 23.88 22.35
N THR A 258 62.72 22.74 22.97
CA THR A 258 62.93 22.44 24.41
C THR A 258 62.33 23.32 25.52
N GLN A 259 61.47 22.71 26.37
CA GLN A 259 61.11 23.17 27.72
C GLN A 259 61.95 22.45 28.81
N LYS A 260 62.49 23.22 29.77
CA LYS A 260 62.99 22.72 31.07
C LYS A 260 62.68 23.72 32.17
N SER A 261 61.78 23.37 33.08
CA SER A 261 61.68 23.92 34.43
C SER A 261 60.72 23.07 35.27
N ALA A 262 61.22 22.48 36.34
CA ALA A 262 60.42 22.02 37.48
C ALA A 262 61.17 22.46 38.74
N ASP A 263 60.52 23.37 39.47
CA ASP A 263 60.96 24.02 40.69
C ASP A 263 60.89 23.10 41.91
N GLU A 264 61.67 23.51 42.90
CA GLU A 264 62.00 22.86 44.18
C GLU A 264 60.85 22.85 45.21
N ASP A 265 61.08 21.97 46.18
CA ASP A 265 60.30 21.60 47.36
C ASP A 265 60.09 22.71 48.41
N GLU A 266 59.05 22.57 49.23
CA GLU A 266 59.01 22.60 50.72
C GLU A 266 57.51 22.53 51.13
N ASP A 267 57.10 21.65 52.05
CA ASP A 267 57.14 21.92 53.50
C ASP A 267 57.11 20.63 54.36
N GLU A 268 57.82 20.70 55.48
CA GLU A 268 57.84 19.77 56.61
C GLU A 268 56.58 19.88 57.50
N ASP A 269 56.07 18.73 57.96
CA ASP A 269 55.79 18.39 59.38
C ASP A 269 55.50 16.87 59.53
#